data_AF-A0AAD2FMM6-F1
#
_entry.id   AF-A0AAD2FMM6-F1
#
_cell.length_a   1.000
_cell.length_b   1.000
_cell.length_c   1.000
_cell.angle_alpha   90.00
_cell.angle_beta   90.00
_cell.angle_gamma   90.00
#
_symmetry.space_group_name_H-M   'P 1'
#
loop_
_entity.id
_entity.type
_entity.pdbx_description
1 polymer ?
#
loop_
_entity_poly.entity_id
_entity_poly.type
_entity_poly.pdbx_seq_one_letter_code
_entity_poly.pdbx_strand_id
1 'polypeptide(L)'
;MFPSFNVSLVQLIAILSILLVVLPTQASAKPPAGSKENAKMECLPSDEDMTSFRCLNVPDSMQCINAHPECEDWANKNECKSNPQYMLLQCRKACQSCISLHHGGVTQMAAQEPRRVVQELVESQHYLFRLANDHGIKHLKSCVNKHEMCTEWAVLDECNTNPAFMTLECPLACRGC
;
A
#
# COMPACT_ATOMS: atom_id res chain seq x y z
N MET A 1 -5.14 -54.88 21.75
CA MET A 1 -5.57 -56.10 21.05
C MET A 1 -6.60 -55.67 20.01
N PHE A 2 -6.24 -55.64 18.72
CA PHE A 2 -7.19 -55.43 17.61
C PHE A 2 -8.06 -56.70 17.43
N PRO A 3 -9.22 -56.65 16.73
CA PRO A 3 -9.16 -56.78 15.28
C PRO A 3 -10.16 -55.91 14.49
N SER A 4 -9.68 -55.53 13.31
CA SER A 4 -10.39 -55.06 12.13
C SER A 4 -11.18 -56.18 11.46
N PHE A 5 -12.31 -55.91 10.80
CA PHE A 5 -12.69 -56.63 9.56
C PHE A 5 -13.52 -55.74 8.61
N ASN A 6 -13.23 -55.97 7.33
CA ASN A 6 -13.58 -55.21 6.14
C ASN A 6 -14.95 -55.61 5.54
N VAL A 7 -15.64 -54.59 5.02
CA VAL A 7 -16.42 -54.46 3.77
C VAL A 7 -16.88 -55.72 3.00
N SER A 8 -18.18 -55.77 2.66
CA SER A 8 -18.71 -56.27 1.37
C SER A 8 -20.17 -55.81 1.20
N LEU A 9 -20.51 -54.86 0.32
CA LEU A 9 -20.74 -54.97 -1.13
C LEU A 9 -22.07 -55.67 -1.52
N VAL A 10 -23.20 -54.96 -1.44
CA VAL A 10 -24.39 -55.14 -2.33
C VAL A 10 -25.09 -53.77 -2.36
N GLN A 11 -24.92 -52.93 -3.39
CA GLN A 11 -25.87 -52.73 -4.51
C GLN A 11 -27.35 -52.66 -4.03
N LEU A 12 -28.23 -51.73 -4.39
CA LEU A 12 -28.32 -50.81 -5.51
C LEU A 12 -29.59 -49.95 -5.21
N ILE A 13 -29.50 -48.63 -5.39
CA ILE A 13 -30.53 -47.72 -5.94
C ILE A 13 -31.97 -47.78 -5.39
N ALA A 14 -32.42 -46.64 -4.83
CA ALA A 14 -33.80 -46.09 -4.82
C ALA A 14 -33.89 -45.12 -3.61
N ILE A 15 -34.28 -43.84 -3.61
CA ILE A 15 -35.08 -43.00 -4.49
C ILE A 15 -34.80 -41.53 -4.12
N LEU A 16 -34.66 -40.70 -5.15
CA LEU A 16 -34.90 -39.26 -5.29
C LEU A 16 -34.89 -38.29 -4.07
N SER A 17 -34.24 -37.16 -4.39
CA SER A 17 -34.63 -35.79 -4.09
C SER A 17 -34.42 -35.29 -2.66
N ILE A 18 -33.49 -34.35 -2.50
CA ILE A 18 -33.71 -32.97 -2.02
C ILE A 18 -32.34 -32.38 -1.61
N LEU A 19 -32.14 -31.12 -2.01
CA LEU A 19 -30.99 -30.23 -1.74
C LEU A 19 -29.71 -30.41 -2.60
N LEU A 20 -29.84 -29.91 -3.83
CA LEU A 20 -28.88 -28.95 -4.37
C LEU A 20 -28.40 -27.96 -3.29
N VAL A 21 -27.16 -28.12 -2.83
CA VAL A 21 -26.34 -26.97 -2.41
C VAL A 21 -24.96 -27.16 -3.03
N VAL A 22 -24.90 -26.91 -4.35
CA VAL A 22 -23.65 -26.51 -4.97
C VAL A 22 -23.35 -25.13 -4.39
N LEU A 23 -22.48 -25.07 -3.37
CA LEU A 23 -21.85 -23.82 -2.98
C LEU A 23 -21.15 -23.28 -4.24
N PRO A 24 -21.46 -22.07 -4.71
CA PRO A 24 -20.67 -21.48 -5.77
C PRO A 24 -19.25 -21.34 -5.21
N THR A 25 -18.30 -22.07 -5.80
CA THR A 25 -16.89 -21.72 -5.71
C THR A 25 -16.83 -20.24 -6.07
N GLN A 26 -16.36 -19.40 -5.13
CA GLN A 26 -16.01 -18.03 -5.45
C GLN A 26 -14.91 -18.11 -6.49
N ALA A 27 -15.30 -18.10 -7.76
CA ALA A 27 -14.39 -17.83 -8.85
C ALA A 27 -13.88 -16.42 -8.56
N SER A 28 -12.60 -16.32 -8.20
CA SER A 28 -11.90 -15.05 -8.20
C SER A 28 -12.10 -14.47 -9.59
N ALA A 29 -12.95 -13.44 -9.69
CA ALA A 29 -13.30 -12.85 -10.96
C ALA A 29 -12.02 -12.35 -11.62
N LYS A 30 -11.62 -12.98 -12.72
CA LYS A 30 -10.53 -12.50 -13.55
C LYS A 30 -10.97 -11.13 -14.08
N PRO A 31 -10.21 -10.05 -13.83
CA PRO A 31 -10.58 -8.75 -14.35
C PRO A 31 -10.66 -8.78 -15.89
N PRO A 32 -11.62 -8.06 -16.49
CA PRO A 32 -11.77 -8.02 -17.93
C PRO A 32 -10.47 -7.52 -18.58
N ALA A 33 -9.95 -8.29 -19.52
CA ALA A 33 -8.81 -7.88 -20.33
C ALA A 33 -9.25 -6.72 -21.22
N GLY A 34 -8.91 -5.47 -20.85
CA GLY A 34 -9.32 -4.34 -21.67
C GLY A 34 -9.23 -2.91 -21.15
N SER A 35 -8.78 -2.61 -19.92
CA SER A 35 -8.44 -1.23 -19.53
C SER A 35 -6.94 -1.08 -19.38
N LYS A 36 -6.28 -0.54 -20.41
CA LYS A 36 -4.93 0.04 -20.30
C LYS A 36 -5.01 1.38 -19.56
N GLU A 37 -5.49 1.35 -18.33
CA GLU A 37 -5.28 2.44 -17.39
C GLU A 37 -4.41 1.85 -16.29
N ASN A 38 -3.19 2.35 -16.18
CA ASN A 38 -2.30 2.00 -15.09
C ASN A 38 -2.95 2.55 -13.81
N ALA A 39 -3.87 1.80 -13.23
CA ALA A 39 -4.50 2.18 -11.97
C ALA A 39 -3.36 2.41 -10.97
N LYS A 40 -3.22 3.65 -10.51
CA LYS A 40 -2.22 3.99 -9.50
C LYS A 40 -2.64 3.25 -8.22
N MET A 41 -1.94 2.16 -7.94
CA MET A 41 -2.18 1.38 -6.74
C MET A 41 -1.29 1.91 -5.62
N GLU A 42 -1.92 2.38 -4.56
CA GLU A 42 -1.23 2.68 -3.30
C GLU A 42 -1.44 1.46 -2.39
N CYS A 43 -0.36 0.71 -2.15
CA CYS A 43 -0.39 -0.45 -1.28
C CYS A 43 0.13 -0.07 0.10
N LEU A 44 -0.73 -0.22 1.10
CA LEU A 44 -0.38 0.01 2.49
C LEU A 44 -0.34 -1.35 3.20
N PRO A 45 0.63 -1.59 4.11
CA PRO A 45 0.61 -2.77 4.97
C PRO A 45 -0.76 -2.91 5.64
N SER A 46 -1.25 -4.13 5.81
CA SER A 46 -2.52 -4.42 6.51
C SER A 46 -2.32 -5.03 7.89
N ASP A 47 -1.10 -5.38 8.25
CA ASP A 47 -0.68 -5.95 9.53
C ASP A 47 0.58 -5.24 10.07
N GLU A 48 0.84 -5.43 11.37
CA GLU A 48 1.95 -4.80 12.10
C GLU A 48 3.33 -5.40 11.76
N ASP A 49 3.34 -6.61 11.20
CA ASP A 49 4.55 -7.30 10.73
C ASP A 49 4.84 -7.05 9.24
N MET A 50 3.96 -6.32 8.55
CA MET A 50 4.12 -5.89 7.15
C MET A 50 4.23 -7.07 6.17
N THR A 51 3.61 -8.20 6.50
CA THR A 51 3.57 -9.39 5.65
C THR A 51 2.37 -9.39 4.70
N SER A 52 1.34 -8.61 4.99
CA SER A 52 0.16 -8.45 4.14
C SER A 52 -0.01 -6.99 3.71
N PHE A 53 -0.44 -6.78 2.47
CA PHE A 53 -0.67 -5.43 1.93
C PHE A 53 -2.09 -5.30 1.40
N ARG A 54 -2.74 -4.19 1.76
CA ARG A 54 -3.99 -3.75 1.15
C ARG A 54 -3.69 -2.70 0.10
N CYS A 55 -3.74 -3.11 -1.16
CA CYS A 55 -3.65 -2.21 -2.30
C CYS A 55 -4.98 -1.50 -2.53
N LEU A 56 -4.92 -0.18 -2.60
CA LEU A 56 -6.04 0.67 -2.92
C LEU A 56 -5.96 1.04 -4.38
N ASN A 57 -7.05 0.76 -5.10
CA ASN A 57 -7.36 1.52 -6.28
C ASN A 57 -7.65 2.93 -5.81
N VAL A 58 -6.66 3.81 -5.92
CA VAL A 58 -6.81 5.21 -5.57
C VAL A 58 -7.52 5.85 -6.76
N PRO A 59 -8.84 6.15 -6.69
CA PRO A 59 -9.40 7.08 -7.67
C PRO A 59 -8.57 8.37 -7.59
N ASP A 60 -8.43 9.10 -8.69
CA ASP A 60 -7.58 10.31 -8.78
C ASP A 60 -7.81 11.35 -7.66
N SER A 61 -8.87 11.20 -6.85
CA SER A 61 -9.12 11.91 -5.61
C SER A 61 -9.15 10.97 -4.39
N MET A 62 -7.98 10.56 -3.87
CA MET A 62 -7.93 10.27 -2.44
C MET A 62 -8.17 11.59 -1.72
N GLN A 63 -9.38 11.76 -1.17
CA GLN A 63 -9.80 13.05 -0.65
C GLN A 63 -8.87 13.48 0.49
N CYS A 64 -8.32 14.69 0.37
CA CYS A 64 -7.50 15.34 1.39
C CYS A 64 -8.40 15.82 2.54
N ILE A 65 -8.90 14.87 3.34
CA ILE A 65 -9.82 15.13 4.43
C ILE A 65 -9.38 14.44 5.72
N ASN A 66 -9.98 14.88 6.82
CA ASN A 66 -10.05 14.12 8.05
C ASN A 66 -11.43 13.45 8.09
N ALA A 67 -11.45 12.13 7.95
CA ALA A 67 -12.65 11.31 8.04
C ALA A 67 -13.07 11.06 9.49
N HIS A 68 -12.21 11.36 10.46
CA HIS A 68 -12.49 11.28 11.89
C HIS A 68 -12.30 12.64 12.59
N PRO A 69 -13.16 13.04 13.54
CA PRO A 69 -13.02 14.30 14.26
C PRO A 69 -11.72 14.43 15.05
N GLU A 70 -11.17 13.32 15.57
CA GLU A 70 -9.94 13.30 16.36
C GLU A 70 -8.65 13.27 15.51
N CYS A 71 -8.73 13.34 14.18
CA CYS A 71 -7.56 13.24 13.32
C CYS A 71 -6.47 14.28 13.66
N GLU A 72 -6.85 15.52 13.98
CA GLU A 72 -5.90 16.57 14.37
C GLU A 72 -5.22 16.22 15.71
N ASP A 73 -5.98 15.75 16.69
CA ASP A 73 -5.45 15.36 18.00
C ASP A 73 -4.51 14.16 17.89
N TRP A 74 -4.84 13.18 17.06
CA TRP A 74 -3.99 12.02 16.78
C TRP A 74 -2.72 12.41 16.04
N ALA A 75 -2.81 13.30 15.05
CA ALA A 75 -1.63 13.85 14.38
C ALA A 75 -0.71 14.56 15.38
N ASN A 76 -1.27 15.38 16.29
CA ASN A 76 -0.52 16.02 17.37
C ASN A 76 0.12 15.02 18.36
N LYS A 77 -0.44 13.82 18.48
CA LYS A 77 0.11 12.69 19.26
C LYS A 77 1.07 11.80 18.46
N ASN A 78 1.52 12.25 17.29
CA ASN A 78 2.47 11.56 16.41
C ASN A 78 1.93 10.25 15.80
N GLU A 79 0.61 10.07 15.73
CA GLU A 79 -0.01 8.90 15.10
C GLU A 79 0.31 8.80 13.61
N CYS A 80 0.62 9.91 12.93
CA CYS A 80 1.05 9.87 11.53
C CYS A 80 2.33 9.03 11.32
N LYS A 81 3.18 8.86 12.35
CA LYS A 81 4.38 8.02 12.32
C LYS A 81 4.20 6.69 13.04
N SER A 82 3.45 6.69 14.15
CA SER A 82 3.21 5.50 14.97
C SER A 82 2.16 4.57 14.35
N ASN A 83 1.16 5.14 13.68
CA ASN A 83 0.05 4.45 13.02
C ASN A 83 -0.19 5.02 11.60
N PRO A 84 0.85 4.99 10.74
CA PRO A 84 0.80 5.64 9.43
C PRO A 84 -0.28 5.01 8.54
N GLN A 85 -0.55 3.71 8.70
CA GLN A 85 -1.56 3.02 7.92
C GLN A 85 -2.95 3.63 8.12
N TYR A 86 -3.42 3.72 9.37
CA TYR A 86 -4.75 4.27 9.65
C TYR A 86 -4.78 5.75 9.29
N MET A 87 -3.75 6.49 9.68
CA MET A 87 -3.72 7.94 9.52
C MET A 87 -3.64 8.37 8.05
N LEU A 88 -2.87 7.68 7.21
CA LEU A 88 -2.85 7.93 5.76
C LEU A 88 -4.17 7.53 5.08
N LEU A 89 -5.03 6.74 5.70
CA LEU A 89 -6.33 6.37 5.13
C LEU A 89 -7.44 7.32 5.57
N GLN A 90 -7.46 7.68 6.85
CA GLN A 90 -8.56 8.38 7.48
C GLN A 90 -8.24 9.85 7.79
N CYS A 91 -6.97 10.22 7.88
CA CYS A 91 -6.52 11.49 8.45
C CYS A 91 -5.45 12.18 7.58
N ARG A 92 -5.54 12.04 6.24
CA ARG A 92 -4.53 12.59 5.31
C ARG A 92 -4.29 14.07 5.51
N LYS A 93 -5.35 14.84 5.77
CA LYS A 93 -5.25 16.28 5.97
C LYS A 93 -4.46 16.61 7.24
N ALA A 94 -4.81 16.00 8.37
CA ALA A 94 -4.09 16.20 9.64
C ALA A 94 -2.62 15.75 9.53
N CYS A 95 -2.34 14.67 8.79
CA CYS A 95 -0.97 14.23 8.54
C CYS A 95 -0.26 14.96 7.41
N GLN A 96 -0.87 15.96 6.76
CA GLN A 96 -0.25 16.68 5.65
C GLN A 96 0.19 15.74 4.51
N SER A 97 -0.55 14.65 4.29
CA SER A 97 -0.24 13.59 3.32
C SER A 97 -1.26 13.57 2.17
N CYS A 98 -1.64 14.77 1.72
CA CYS A 98 -2.65 14.94 0.68
C CYS A 98 -2.12 14.69 -0.74
N ILE A 99 -0.82 14.50 -0.89
CA ILE A 99 -0.18 14.13 -2.14
C ILE A 99 0.20 12.65 -2.04
N SER A 100 -0.32 11.83 -2.96
CA SER A 100 -0.03 10.39 -2.95
C SER A 100 1.47 10.12 -3.12
N LEU A 101 1.95 9.08 -2.43
CA LEU A 101 3.30 8.55 -2.48
C LEU A 101 3.82 8.26 -3.90
N HIS A 102 2.91 7.95 -4.82
CA HIS A 102 3.22 7.58 -6.20
C HIS A 102 2.64 8.59 -7.19
N HIS A 103 2.74 9.89 -6.90
CA HIS A 103 2.29 10.96 -7.79
C HIS A 103 3.11 11.03 -9.10
N GLY A 104 2.96 10.03 -9.97
CA GLY A 104 3.72 9.87 -11.22
C GLY A 104 5.00 9.04 -11.11
N GLY A 105 5.37 8.58 -9.92
CA GLY A 105 6.51 7.68 -9.69
C GLY A 105 6.12 6.20 -9.68
N VAL A 106 7.13 5.32 -9.56
CA VAL A 106 6.92 3.87 -9.42
C VAL A 106 6.57 3.48 -7.98
N THR A 107 5.82 2.39 -7.82
CA THR A 107 5.52 1.81 -6.50
C THR A 107 6.83 1.45 -5.79
N GLN A 108 6.92 1.80 -4.50
CA GLN A 108 8.12 1.58 -3.70
C GLN A 108 8.01 0.26 -2.95
N MET A 109 9.08 -0.52 -2.93
CA MET A 109 9.15 -1.81 -2.25
C MET A 109 10.01 -1.70 -1.01
N ALA A 110 9.74 -2.59 -0.04
CA ALA A 110 10.59 -2.81 1.11
C ALA A 110 11.06 -4.27 1.11
N ALA A 111 12.37 -4.48 1.11
CA ALA A 111 12.94 -5.82 1.04
C ALA A 111 13.56 -6.25 2.37
N GLN A 112 14.32 -5.37 3.03
CA GLN A 112 15.08 -5.73 4.23
C GLN A 112 14.53 -5.04 5.47
N GLU A 113 14.14 -3.77 5.37
CA GLU A 113 13.67 -3.00 6.54
C GLU A 113 12.27 -2.37 6.35
N PRO A 114 11.18 -3.17 6.25
CA PRO A 114 9.82 -2.68 6.01
C PRO A 114 9.39 -1.52 6.91
N ARG A 115 9.68 -1.61 8.21
CA ARG A 115 9.30 -0.55 9.17
C ARG A 115 10.00 0.78 8.88
N ARG A 116 11.31 0.74 8.59
CA ARG A 116 12.08 1.95 8.29
C ARG A 116 11.69 2.52 6.93
N VAL A 117 11.41 1.67 5.95
CA VAL A 117 10.91 2.09 4.63
C VAL A 117 9.55 2.79 4.74
N VAL A 118 8.60 2.25 5.52
CA VAL A 118 7.31 2.90 5.74
C VAL A 118 7.47 4.28 6.39
N GLN A 119 8.35 4.42 7.37
CA GLN A 119 8.65 5.72 7.98
C GLN A 119 9.24 6.69 6.95
N GLU A 120 10.17 6.23 6.14
CA GLU A 120 10.81 7.06 5.10
C GLU A 120 9.83 7.50 4.00
N LEU A 121 8.86 6.65 3.64
CA LEU A 121 7.75 7.02 2.76
C LEU A 121 6.88 8.14 3.37
N VAL A 122 6.55 8.04 4.65
CA VAL A 122 5.78 9.09 5.35
C VAL A 122 6.54 10.41 5.35
N GLU A 123 7.83 10.39 5.64
CA GLU A 123 8.65 11.61 5.60
C GLU A 123 8.80 12.19 4.19
N SER A 124 8.87 11.34 3.16
CA SER A 124 8.86 11.78 1.76
C SER A 124 7.54 12.46 1.38
N GLN A 125 6.40 11.99 1.91
CA GLN A 125 5.10 12.67 1.73
C GLN A 125 5.07 14.04 2.39
N HIS A 126 5.53 14.14 3.65
CA HIS A 126 5.61 15.42 4.35
C HIS A 126 6.53 16.40 3.62
N TYR A 127 7.65 15.92 3.08
CA TYR A 127 8.52 16.72 2.23
C TYR A 127 7.77 17.28 1.02
N LEU A 128 7.10 16.42 0.27
CA LEU A 128 6.38 16.79 -0.94
C LEU A 128 5.24 17.78 -0.66
N PHE A 129 4.53 17.61 0.45
CA PHE A 129 3.48 18.53 0.89
C PHE A 129 4.04 19.92 1.23
N ARG A 130 5.13 19.99 1.99
CA ARG A 130 5.80 21.27 2.29
C ARG A 130 6.29 21.95 1.02
N LEU A 131 6.93 21.18 0.13
CA LEU A 131 7.39 21.71 -1.16
C LEU A 131 6.24 22.30 -1.97
N ALA A 132 5.08 21.62 -2.03
CA ALA A 132 3.89 22.13 -2.70
C ALA A 132 3.33 23.40 -2.07
N ASN A 133 3.32 23.47 -0.74
CA ASN A 133 2.82 24.61 0.01
C ASN A 133 3.71 25.85 -0.20
N ASP A 134 5.03 25.65 -0.19
CA ASP A 134 6.00 26.75 -0.20
C ASP A 134 6.32 27.24 -1.63
N HIS A 135 6.34 26.32 -2.60
CA HIS A 135 6.78 26.62 -3.98
C HIS A 135 5.69 26.39 -5.04
N GLY A 136 4.49 25.98 -4.63
CA GLY A 136 3.39 25.60 -5.51
C GLY A 136 3.58 24.22 -6.16
N ILE A 137 2.57 23.77 -6.90
CA ILE A 137 2.50 22.40 -7.45
C ILE A 137 3.43 22.13 -8.64
N LYS A 138 4.20 23.12 -9.11
CA LYS A 138 4.97 23.05 -10.36
C LYS A 138 6.09 21.99 -10.34
N HIS A 139 6.69 21.76 -9.16
CA HIS A 139 7.80 20.81 -8.98
C HIS A 139 7.36 19.37 -8.69
N LEU A 140 6.07 19.14 -8.40
CA LEU A 140 5.56 17.83 -7.99
C LEU A 140 5.71 16.76 -9.07
N LYS A 141 5.58 17.14 -10.34
CA LYS A 141 5.72 16.20 -11.47
C LYS A 141 7.14 15.66 -11.64
N SER A 142 8.15 16.48 -11.33
CA SER A 142 9.56 16.08 -11.42
C SER A 142 10.07 15.46 -10.12
N CYS A 143 9.36 15.65 -9.01
CA CYS A 143 9.72 15.14 -7.70
C CYS A 143 9.19 13.72 -7.48
N VAL A 144 9.72 12.76 -8.23
CA VAL A 144 9.27 11.36 -8.20
C VAL A 144 10.45 10.39 -8.14
N ASN A 145 10.27 9.29 -7.44
CA ASN A 145 11.19 8.16 -7.52
C ASN A 145 10.97 7.39 -8.83
N LYS A 146 12.07 7.12 -9.54
CA LYS A 146 12.06 6.40 -10.82
C LYS A 146 12.31 4.91 -10.66
N HIS A 147 12.85 4.49 -9.51
CA HIS A 147 13.13 3.09 -9.19
C HIS A 147 12.33 2.61 -7.97
N GLU A 148 11.91 1.33 -7.99
CA GLU A 148 11.08 0.71 -6.95
C GLU A 148 11.79 0.59 -5.58
N MET A 149 13.12 0.60 -5.58
CA MET A 149 13.95 0.50 -4.37
C MET A 149 14.42 1.85 -3.82
N CYS A 150 14.02 2.98 -4.40
CA CYS A 150 14.54 4.30 -3.98
C CYS A 150 14.39 4.57 -2.48
N THR A 151 13.27 4.16 -1.89
CA THR A 151 13.02 4.40 -0.47
C THR A 151 13.87 3.48 0.43
N GLU A 152 14.02 2.20 0.06
CA GLU A 152 14.96 1.30 0.76
C GLU A 152 16.40 1.81 0.65
N TRP A 153 16.82 2.26 -0.52
CA TRP A 153 18.15 2.84 -0.71
C TRP A 153 18.38 4.09 0.14
N ALA A 154 17.38 4.97 0.26
CA ALA A 154 17.45 6.10 1.18
C ALA A 154 17.62 5.65 2.65
N VAL A 155 16.89 4.60 3.07
CA VAL A 155 17.04 3.98 4.40
C VAL A 155 18.45 3.41 4.62
N LEU A 156 19.07 2.88 3.57
CA LEU A 156 20.44 2.36 3.53
C LEU A 156 21.51 3.45 3.31
N ASP A 157 21.16 4.72 3.46
CA ASP A 157 22.06 5.87 3.40
C ASP A 157 22.69 6.14 2.01
N GLU A 158 22.06 5.65 0.93
CA GLU A 158 22.52 5.91 -0.43
C GLU A 158 22.41 7.39 -0.81
N CYS A 159 21.54 8.16 -0.16
CA CYS A 159 21.46 9.61 -0.37
C CYS A 159 22.77 10.33 -0.03
N ASN A 160 23.55 9.79 0.91
CA ASN A 160 24.87 10.31 1.28
C ASN A 160 26.02 9.55 0.60
N THR A 161 25.88 8.24 0.44
CA THR A 161 26.91 7.37 -0.14
C THR A 161 27.01 7.51 -1.66
N ASN A 162 25.87 7.67 -2.34
CA ASN A 162 25.77 7.78 -3.79
C ASN A 162 24.84 8.93 -4.23
N PRO A 163 25.15 10.17 -3.83
CA PRO A 163 24.26 11.32 -3.96
C PRO A 163 23.93 11.66 -5.41
N ALA A 164 24.88 11.48 -6.34
CA ALA A 164 24.68 11.78 -7.74
C ALA A 164 23.65 10.84 -8.39
N PHE A 165 23.76 9.54 -8.13
CA PHE A 165 22.78 8.55 -8.59
C PHE A 165 21.42 8.79 -7.95
N MET A 166 21.39 8.96 -6.63
CA MET A 166 20.15 9.13 -5.90
C MET A 166 19.42 10.44 -6.24
N THR A 167 20.13 11.52 -6.53
CA THR A 167 19.51 12.77 -7.00
C THR A 167 18.83 12.57 -8.37
N LEU A 168 19.41 11.76 -9.25
CA LEU A 168 18.86 11.54 -10.58
C LEU A 168 17.70 10.53 -10.56
N GLU A 169 17.83 9.45 -9.81
CA GLU A 169 16.89 8.32 -9.81
C GLU A 169 15.83 8.40 -8.70
N CYS A 170 16.21 8.97 -7.56
CA CYS A 170 15.45 8.93 -6.31
C CYS A 170 15.31 10.30 -5.63
N PRO A 171 15.02 11.40 -6.36
CA PRO A 171 15.02 12.75 -5.79
C PRO A 171 13.99 12.90 -4.67
N LEU A 172 12.85 12.20 -4.74
CA LEU A 172 11.82 12.26 -3.70
C LEU A 172 12.29 11.55 -2.42
N ALA A 173 12.82 10.32 -2.52
CA ALA A 173 13.31 9.57 -1.36
C ALA A 173 14.44 10.33 -0.63
N CYS A 174 15.30 11.01 -1.38
CA CYS A 174 16.37 11.84 -0.80
C CYS A 174 15.95 13.27 -0.47
N ARG A 175 14.67 13.63 -0.64
CA ARG A 175 14.14 14.98 -0.38
C ARG A 175 14.94 16.08 -1.12
N GLY A 176 15.42 15.76 -2.32
CA GLY A 176 16.32 16.58 -3.14
C GLY A 176 15.67 17.15 -4.40
N CYS A 177 14.34 17.22 -4.40
CA CYS A 177 13.58 18.03 -5.36
C CYS A 177 13.69 19.52 -5.00
#